data_AF-A0A091C751-F1
#
_entry.id   AF-A0A091C751-F1
#
_cell.length_a   1.000
_cell.length_b   1.000
_cell.length_c   1.000
_cell.angle_alpha   90.00
_cell.angle_beta   90.00
_cell.angle_gamma   90.00
#
_symmetry.space_group_name_H-M   'P 1'
#
loop_
_entity.id
_entity.type
_entity.pdbx_description
1 polymer ?
#
loop_
_entity_poly.entity_id
_entity_poly.type
_entity_poly.pdbx_seq_one_letter_code
_entity_poly.pdbx_strand_id
1 'polypeptide(L)'
;MNKRMEKIYQYTIQKSDSNSYGEVAVTTNEIAQALAIQRSNASKDLNQLVRAGKLIKTESRPVKYLLNQDMPVDQYVESYKQERAPRTKQQPQHVQTPFISNEDVFF
;
A
#
# COMPACT_ATOMS: atom_id res chain seq x y z
N MET A 1 -3.73 -3.08 15.41
CA MET A 1 -3.85 -3.64 14.04
C MET A 1 -5.28 -3.46 13.56
N ASN A 2 -5.52 -2.93 12.36
CA ASN A 2 -6.90 -2.72 11.85
C ASN A 2 -7.44 -3.99 11.18
N LYS A 3 -8.77 -4.20 11.17
CA LYS A 3 -9.41 -5.40 10.58
C LYS A 3 -9.00 -5.69 9.13
N ARG A 4 -8.77 -4.65 8.32
CA ARG A 4 -8.32 -4.79 6.92
C ARG A 4 -6.88 -5.30 6.81
N MET A 5 -5.99 -4.78 7.66
CA MET A 5 -4.59 -5.18 7.69
C MET A 5 -4.45 -6.64 8.15
N GLU A 6 -5.30 -7.07 9.09
CA GLU A 6 -5.41 -8.48 9.47
C GLU A 6 -5.82 -9.36 8.28
N LYS A 7 -6.88 -9.00 7.55
CA LYS A 7 -7.30 -9.74 6.35
C LYS A 7 -6.20 -9.84 5.29
N ILE A 8 -5.44 -8.76 5.09
CA ILE A 8 -4.29 -8.76 4.17
C ILE A 8 -3.24 -9.77 4.65
N TYR A 9 -2.89 -9.74 5.93
CA TYR A 9 -1.91 -10.65 6.50
C TYR A 9 -2.36 -12.12 6.41
N GLN A 10 -3.60 -12.41 6.76
CA GLN A 10 -4.17 -13.75 6.63
C GLN A 10 -4.16 -14.25 5.19
N TYR A 11 -4.51 -13.40 4.22
CA TYR A 11 -4.41 -13.74 2.80
C TYR A 11 -2.97 -14.10 2.40
N THR A 12 -1.97 -13.36 2.90
CA THR A 12 -0.56 -13.66 2.61
C THR A 12 -0.10 -15.01 3.17
N ILE A 13 -0.59 -15.38 4.36
CA ILE A 13 -0.33 -16.70 4.98
C ILE A 13 -1.01 -17.81 4.18
N GLN A 14 -2.30 -17.65 3.89
CA GLN A 14 -3.03 -18.65 3.10
C GLN A 14 -2.38 -18.89 1.74
N LYS A 15 -1.89 -17.82 1.10
CA LYS A 15 -1.17 -17.92 -0.17
C LYS A 15 0.16 -18.65 0.01
N SER A 16 0.91 -18.38 1.09
CA SER A 16 2.19 -19.06 1.35
C SER A 16 2.03 -20.56 1.55
N ASP A 17 1.01 -20.96 2.29
CA ASP A 17 0.75 -22.37 2.60
C ASP A 17 0.31 -23.16 1.36
N SER A 18 -0.35 -22.48 0.42
CA SER A 18 -0.86 -23.09 -0.81
C SER A 18 0.24 -23.37 -1.85
N ASN A 19 1.42 -22.76 -1.74
CA ASN A 19 2.49 -22.94 -2.72
C ASN A 19 3.64 -23.73 -2.08
N SER A 20 3.71 -25.03 -2.36
CA SER A 20 4.75 -25.91 -1.84
C SER A 20 6.16 -25.65 -2.42
N TYR A 21 6.30 -24.70 -3.34
CA TYR A 21 7.54 -24.37 -4.03
C TYR A 21 7.91 -22.90 -3.81
N GLY A 22 8.80 -22.66 -2.84
CA GLY A 22 9.74 -21.52 -2.76
C GLY A 22 9.18 -20.11 -3.03
N GLU A 23 9.19 -19.27 -1.99
CA GLU A 23 8.91 -17.82 -2.06
C GLU A 23 7.55 -17.44 -2.66
N VAL A 24 6.50 -17.61 -1.86
CA VAL A 24 5.22 -16.99 -2.19
C VAL A 24 5.29 -15.50 -1.96
N ALA A 25 5.41 -14.80 -3.07
CA ALA A 25 5.60 -13.38 -3.09
C ALA A 25 4.36 -12.72 -3.73
N VAL A 26 3.55 -12.05 -2.91
CA VAL A 26 2.30 -11.41 -3.34
C VAL A 26 2.54 -9.98 -3.80
N THR A 27 1.74 -9.51 -4.76
CA THR A 27 1.81 -8.10 -5.19
C THR A 27 0.68 -7.28 -4.59
N THR A 28 0.85 -5.95 -4.55
CA THR A 28 -0.22 -5.04 -4.11
C THR A 28 -1.48 -5.17 -4.97
N ASN A 29 -1.31 -5.37 -6.28
CA ASN A 29 -2.43 -5.51 -7.21
C ASN A 29 -3.23 -6.78 -6.91
N GLU A 30 -2.54 -7.89 -6.65
CA GLU A 30 -3.18 -9.17 -6.33
C GLU A 30 -4.04 -9.06 -5.07
N ILE A 31 -3.50 -8.47 -3.99
CA ILE A 31 -4.26 -8.28 -2.75
C ILE A 31 -5.44 -7.34 -2.95
N ALA A 32 -5.25 -6.26 -3.72
CA ALA A 32 -6.32 -5.32 -4.02
C ALA A 32 -7.50 -6.00 -4.73
N GLN A 33 -7.20 -6.88 -5.69
CA GLN A 33 -8.21 -7.66 -6.41
C GLN A 33 -8.85 -8.72 -5.52
N ALA A 34 -8.05 -9.52 -4.80
CA ALA A 34 -8.55 -10.62 -3.98
C ALA A 34 -9.45 -10.15 -2.82
N LEU A 35 -9.13 -9.01 -2.20
CA LEU A 35 -9.90 -8.46 -1.09
C LEU A 35 -10.91 -7.37 -1.54
N ALA A 36 -11.01 -7.11 -2.85
CA ALA A 36 -11.82 -6.03 -3.42
C ALA A 36 -11.61 -4.68 -2.71
N ILE A 37 -10.35 -4.34 -2.42
CA ILE A 37 -9.96 -3.08 -1.77
C ILE A 37 -9.17 -2.19 -2.73
N GLN A 38 -9.20 -0.89 -2.49
CA GLN A 38 -8.36 0.04 -3.26
C GLN A 38 -6.87 -0.30 -3.11
N ARG A 39 -6.14 -0.27 -4.23
CA ARG A 39 -4.70 -0.53 -4.29
C ARG A 39 -3.87 0.37 -3.37
N SER A 40 -4.26 1.65 -3.24
CA SER A 40 -3.62 2.61 -2.34
C SER A 40 -3.73 2.19 -0.87
N ASN A 41 -4.88 1.65 -0.47
CA ASN A 41 -5.12 1.10 0.85
C ASN A 41 -4.32 -0.18 1.09
N ALA A 42 -4.31 -1.11 0.13
CA ALA A 42 -3.51 -2.32 0.19
C ALA A 42 -2.01 -2.01 0.34
N SER A 43 -1.48 -1.09 -0.47
CA SER A 43 -0.06 -0.66 -0.40
C SER A 43 0.29 -0.06 0.96
N LYS A 44 -0.58 0.80 1.49
CA LYS A 44 -0.38 1.43 2.78
C LYS A 44 -0.29 0.39 3.90
N ASP A 45 -1.22 -0.54 3.93
CA ASP A 45 -1.29 -1.57 4.97
C ASP A 45 -0.14 -2.59 4.82
N LEU A 46 0.22 -2.99 3.59
CA LEU A 46 1.38 -3.84 3.32
C LEU A 46 2.70 -3.21 3.79
N ASN A 47 2.89 -1.92 3.53
CA ASN A 47 4.07 -1.20 4.04
C ASN A 47 4.07 -1.08 5.57
N GLN A 48 2.90 -1.03 6.22
CA GLN A 48 2.82 -1.10 7.68
C GLN A 48 3.25 -2.49 8.19
N LEU A 49 2.83 -3.57 7.53
CA LEU A 49 3.25 -4.93 7.87
C LEU A 49 4.76 -5.13 7.67
N VAL A 50 5.35 -4.53 6.63
CA VAL A 50 6.82 -4.53 6.43
C VAL A 50 7.52 -3.80 7.57
N ARG A 51 7.03 -2.63 7.96
CA ARG A 51 7.58 -1.87 9.09
C ARG A 51 7.44 -2.59 10.43
N ALA A 52 6.40 -3.39 10.58
CA ALA A 52 6.20 -4.25 11.74
C ALA A 52 7.04 -5.53 11.69
N GLY A 53 7.88 -5.72 10.67
CA GLY A 53 8.71 -6.91 10.51
C GLY A 53 7.92 -8.18 10.16
N LYS A 54 6.62 -8.10 9.87
CA LYS A 54 5.79 -9.26 9.50
C LYS A 54 5.98 -9.68 8.05
N LEU A 55 6.29 -8.71 7.18
CA LEU A 55 6.52 -8.94 5.75
C LEU A 55 7.88 -8.37 5.32
N ILE A 56 8.45 -8.93 4.27
CA ILE A 56 9.62 -8.41 3.58
C ILE A 56 9.17 -7.98 2.18
N LYS A 57 9.72 -6.88 1.66
CA LYS A 57 9.48 -6.46 0.28
C LYS A 57 10.69 -6.77 -0.59
N THR A 58 10.47 -7.15 -1.84
CA THR A 58 11.55 -7.28 -2.83
C THR A 58 11.92 -5.93 -3.43
N GLU A 59 13.20 -5.77 -3.76
CA GLU A 59 13.70 -4.59 -4.50
C GLU A 59 13.46 -4.71 -6.02
N SER A 60 13.00 -5.88 -6.48
CA SER A 60 12.65 -6.13 -7.88
C SER A 60 11.40 -5.35 -8.34
N ARG A 61 11.24 -5.25 -9.65
CA ARG A 61 10.01 -4.74 -10.28
C ARG A 61 9.36 -5.92 -11.02
N PRO A 62 8.07 -6.22 -10.77
CA PRO A 62 7.18 -5.57 -9.78
C PRO A 62 7.57 -5.87 -8.32
N VAL A 63 7.23 -4.97 -7.40
CA VAL A 63 7.46 -5.15 -5.95
C VAL A 63 6.58 -6.29 -5.45
N LYS A 64 7.20 -7.25 -4.76
CA LYS A 64 6.52 -8.38 -4.14
C LYS A 64 6.73 -8.36 -2.63
N TYR A 65 5.78 -8.92 -1.90
CA TYR A 65 5.81 -9.02 -0.45
C TYR A 65 5.83 -10.49 -0.05
N LEU A 66 6.71 -10.85 0.88
CA LEU A 66 6.88 -12.21 1.40
C LEU A 66 6.70 -12.21 2.91
N LEU A 67 6.34 -13.36 3.48
CA LEU A 67 6.35 -13.53 4.93
C LEU A 67 7.79 -13.46 5.46
N ASN A 68 7.98 -12.74 6.56
CA ASN A 68 9.23 -12.79 7.28
C ASN A 68 9.26 -14.05 8.16
N GLN A 69 10.09 -15.03 7.81
CA GLN A 69 10.24 -16.28 8.56
C GLN A 69 11.11 -16.12 9.83
N ASP A 70 11.91 -15.06 9.90
CA ASP A 70 12.87 -14.83 10.99
C ASP A 70 12.28 -14.05 12.19
N MET A 71 10.95 -14.04 12.34
CA MET A 71 10.29 -13.21 13.34
C MET A 71 10.34 -13.85 14.74
N PRO A 72 11.00 -13.25 15.76
CA PRO A 72 10.75 -13.60 17.15
C PRO A 72 9.33 -13.17 17.53
N VAL A 73 8.58 -14.08 18.16
CA VAL A 73 7.21 -13.86 18.63
C VAL A 73 7.20 -12.69 19.63
N ASP A 74 6.38 -11.68 19.34
CA ASP A 74 6.03 -10.51 20.15
C ASP A 74 7.17 -9.58 20.63
N GLN A 75 7.40 -8.52 19.85
CA GLN A 75 7.70 -7.22 20.46
C GLN A 75 6.93 -6.10 19.76
N TYR A 76 5.82 -5.74 20.39
CA TYR A 76 4.99 -4.58 20.07
C TYR A 76 5.83 -3.29 20.19
N VAL A 77 6.04 -2.58 19.07
CA VAL A 77 6.71 -1.27 19.08
C VAL A 77 5.66 -0.16 18.98
N GLU A 78 5.44 0.51 20.10
CA GLU A 78 4.59 1.69 20.29
C GLU A 78 5.21 2.91 19.56
N SER A 79 4.96 3.09 18.26
CA SER A 79 5.38 4.32 17.55
C SER A 79 4.29 4.98 16.70
N TYR A 80 3.04 4.51 16.80
CA TYR A 80 1.94 4.99 15.94
C TYR A 80 1.21 6.24 16.43
N LYS A 81 1.63 6.85 17.55
CA LYS A 81 1.09 8.13 18.02
C LYS A 81 1.91 9.34 17.58
N GLN A 82 2.66 9.26 16.48
CA GLN A 82 3.14 10.49 15.85
C GLN A 82 1.98 11.10 15.07
N GLU A 83 1.30 12.06 15.70
CA GLU A 83 0.35 12.93 15.03
C GLU A 83 1.02 13.49 13.79
N ARG A 84 0.54 13.05 12.63
CA ARG A 84 0.98 13.65 11.37
C ARG A 84 0.36 15.03 11.36
N ALA A 85 1.18 16.06 11.24
CA ALA A 85 0.67 17.41 11.00
C ALA A 85 -0.42 17.31 9.91
N PRO A 86 -1.61 17.88 10.12
CA PRO A 86 -2.66 17.84 9.11
C PRO A 86 -2.06 18.36 7.82
N ARG A 87 -2.15 17.56 6.75
CA ARG A 87 -1.81 18.06 5.42
C ARG A 87 -2.72 19.24 5.16
N THR A 88 -2.16 20.45 5.18
CA THR A 88 -2.88 21.63 4.72
C THR A 88 -3.27 21.34 3.28
N LYS A 89 -4.57 21.19 3.01
CA LYS A 89 -5.06 21.11 1.64
C LYS A 89 -4.63 22.42 0.98
N GLN A 90 -3.64 22.37 0.09
CA GLN A 90 -3.38 23.51 -0.78
C GLN A 90 -4.67 23.72 -1.57
N GLN A 91 -5.21 24.94 -1.51
CA GLN A 91 -6.35 25.29 -2.35
C GLN A 91 -5.93 25.09 -3.81
N PRO A 92 -6.81 24.59 -4.69
CA PRO A 92 -6.50 24.51 -6.11
C PRO A 92 -6.04 25.90 -6.56
N GLN A 93 -4.81 25.99 -7.05
CA GLN A 93 -4.35 27.23 -7.67
C GLN A 93 -5.21 27.45 -8.91
N HIS A 94 -6.05 28.48 -8.89
CA HIS A 94 -6.76 28.95 -10.07
C HIS A 94 -5.71 29.47 -11.04
N VAL A 95 -5.28 28.63 -11.98
CA VAL A 95 -4.44 29.06 -13.08
C VAL A 95 -5.29 30.02 -13.91
N GLN A 96 -4.96 31.31 -13.87
CA GLN A 96 -5.55 32.29 -14.79
C GLN A 96 -5.03 31.96 -16.19
N THR A 97 -5.73 31.07 -16.89
CA THR A 97 -5.55 30.96 -18.33
C THR A 97 -6.00 32.29 -18.94
N PRO A 98 -5.21 32.94 -19.80
CA PRO A 98 -5.71 34.07 -20.57
C PRO A 98 -6.99 33.64 -21.28
N PHE A 99 -8.03 34.44 -21.19
CA PHE A 99 -9.28 34.22 -21.91
C PHE A 99 -8.97 34.26 -23.40
N ILE A 100 -8.89 33.09 -24.03
CA ILE A 100 -8.82 32.98 -25.48
C ILE A 100 -10.26 33.22 -25.94
N SER A 101 -10.52 34.36 -26.57
CA SER A 101 -11.79 34.63 -27.24
C SER A 101 -12.03 33.56 -28.30
N ASN A 102 -13.26 33.07 -28.38
CA ASN A 102 -13.68 32.02 -29.33
C ASN A 102 -13.55 32.42 -30.82
N GLU A 103 -13.06 33.62 -31.13
CA GLU A 103 -12.94 34.12 -32.50
C GLU A 103 -11.67 33.64 -33.23
N ASP A 104 -10.66 33.13 -32.52
CA ASP A 104 -9.39 32.70 -33.14
C ASP A 104 -9.23 31.18 -33.28
N VAL A 105 -10.29 30.40 -33.06
CA VAL A 105 -10.21 28.92 -33.08
C VAL A 105 -10.54 28.31 -34.45
N PHE A 106 -11.01 29.10 -35.41
CA PHE A 106 -11.26 28.63 -36.78
C PHE A 106 -10.76 29.65 -37.82
N PHE A 107 -9.54 29.44 -38.31
CA PHE A 107 -9.06 29.93 -39.61
C PHE A 107 -8.35 28.80 -40.35
#